data_AF-A0A5J5EIJ9-F1
#
_entry.id   AF-A0A5J5EIJ9-F1
#
_cell.length_a   1.000
_cell.length_b   1.000
_cell.length_c   1.000
_cell.angle_alpha   90.00
_cell.angle_beta   90.00
_cell.angle_gamma   90.00
#
_symmetry.space_group_name_H-M   'P 1'
#
loop_
_entity.id
_entity.type
_entity.pdbx_description
1 polymer ?
#
loop_
_entity_poly.entity_id
_entity_poly.type
_entity_poly.pdbx_seq_one_letter_code
_entity_poly.pdbx_strand_id
1 'polypeptide(L)'
;MPIRKDDEVTIARGTHKGREGKITSVYRLKFVVHIERVTREKVNGQSVPIGIAPSKVVINKLKLDKDREKILERKGRKVVKE
;
A
#
# COMPACT_ATOMS: atom_id res chain seq x y z
N MET A 1 -9.29 4.11 -4.84
CA MET A 1 -9.50 4.29 -3.39
C MET A 1 -8.22 4.90 -2.81
N PRO A 2 -8.24 5.87 -1.87
CA PRO A 2 -7.00 6.34 -1.25
C PRO A 2 -6.31 5.20 -0.51
N ILE A 3 -4.98 5.11 -0.64
CA ILE A 3 -4.13 4.15 0.07
C ILE A 3 -4.00 4.56 1.54
N ARG A 4 -4.03 3.58 2.44
CA ARG A 4 -3.79 3.74 3.88
C ARG A 4 -2.72 2.76 4.38
N LYS A 5 -2.23 3.03 5.59
CA LYS A 5 -1.52 2.03 6.36
C LYS A 5 -2.41 0.80 6.54
N ASP A 6 -1.79 -0.36 6.58
CA ASP A 6 -2.42 -1.68 6.71
C ASP A 6 -3.21 -2.20 5.51
N ASP A 7 -3.27 -1.48 4.38
CA ASP A 7 -3.79 -2.08 3.15
C ASP A 7 -2.81 -3.13 2.62
N GLU A 8 -3.34 -4.24 2.10
CA GLU A 8 -2.56 -5.21 1.34
C GLU A 8 -2.49 -4.79 -0.11
N VAL A 9 -1.29 -4.79 -0.66
CA VAL A 9 -1.04 -4.28 -2.00
C VAL A 9 -0.06 -5.14 -2.79
N THR A 10 -0.25 -5.16 -4.10
CA THR A 10 0.67 -5.77 -5.07
C THR A 10 1.32 -4.70 -5.93
N ILE A 11 2.63 -4.82 -6.14
CA ILE A 11 3.38 -3.92 -7.01
C ILE A 11 3.18 -4.37 -8.46
N ALA A 12 2.53 -3.52 -9.27
CA ALA A 12 2.23 -3.82 -10.68
C ALA A 12 3.36 -3.40 -11.64
N ARG A 13 4.18 -2.41 -11.27
CA ARG A 13 5.20 -1.80 -12.16
C ARG A 13 6.53 -1.58 -11.45
N GLY A 14 7.63 -1.67 -12.21
CA GLY A 14 8.99 -1.40 -11.76
C GLY A 14 9.75 -2.65 -11.32
N THR A 15 10.93 -2.46 -10.71
CA THR A 15 11.88 -3.53 -10.35
C THR A 15 11.31 -4.54 -9.35
N HIS A 16 10.38 -4.13 -8.51
CA HIS A 16 9.76 -4.98 -7.48
C HIS A 16 8.38 -5.52 -7.91
N LYS A 17 8.10 -5.55 -9.22
CA LYS A 17 6.82 -6.06 -9.75
C LYS A 17 6.56 -7.50 -9.27
N GLY A 18 5.29 -7.78 -8.96
CA GLY A 18 4.82 -9.09 -8.51
C GLY A 18 5.02 -9.36 -7.02
N ARG A 19 5.72 -8.48 -6.29
CA ARG A 19 5.78 -8.57 -4.83
C ARG A 19 4.50 -8.02 -4.23
N GLU A 20 4.03 -8.72 -3.21
CA GLU A 20 2.88 -8.35 -2.40
C GLU A 20 3.33 -8.04 -0.99
N GLY A 21 2.59 -7.15 -0.32
CA GLY A 21 2.86 -6.85 1.07
C GLY A 21 1.88 -5.84 1.64
N LYS A 22 1.92 -5.72 2.96
CA LYS A 22 1.13 -4.74 3.69
C LYS A 22 1.83 -3.39 3.68
N ILE A 23 1.06 -2.30 3.59
CA ILE A 23 1.62 -0.95 3.70
C ILE A 23 1.97 -0.65 5.15
N THR A 24 3.26 -0.45 5.42
CA THR A 24 3.77 -0.10 6.75
C THR A 24 3.58 1.39 7.03
N SER A 25 3.89 2.23 6.05
CA SER A 25 3.80 3.69 6.19
C SER A 25 3.54 4.40 4.87
N VAL A 26 2.83 5.53 4.97
CA VAL A 26 2.53 6.44 3.86
C VAL A 26 3.28 7.73 4.11
N TYR A 27 4.30 8.01 3.32
CA TYR A 27 5.15 9.18 3.47
C TYR A 27 4.71 10.29 2.50
N ARG A 28 3.77 11.12 2.95
CA ARG A 28 3.12 12.14 2.11
C ARG A 28 4.06 13.27 1.66
N LEU A 29 5.08 13.62 2.45
CA LEU A 29 6.06 14.65 2.06
C LEU A 29 6.77 14.30 0.74
N LYS A 30 7.05 13.01 0.51
CA LYS A 30 7.72 12.51 -0.70
C LYS A 30 6.77 11.78 -1.64
N PHE A 31 5.48 11.74 -1.35
CA PHE A 31 4.46 10.98 -2.09
C PHE A 31 4.84 9.51 -2.36
N VAL A 32 5.48 8.85 -1.38
CA VAL A 32 5.85 7.44 -1.46
C VAL A 32 5.15 6.61 -0.39
N VAL A 33 5.02 5.32 -0.67
CA VAL A 33 4.54 4.29 0.25
C VAL A 33 5.66 3.31 0.53
N HIS A 34 5.72 2.82 1.76
CA HIS A 34 6.61 1.76 2.17
C HIS A 34 5.80 0.48 2.36
N ILE A 35 6.27 -0.60 1.74
CA ILE A 35 5.61 -1.89 1.72
C ILE A 35 6.48 -2.88 2.49
N GLU A 36 5.85 -3.75 3.27
CA GLU A 36 6.52 -4.81 4.00
C GLU A 36 7.33 -5.71 3.06
N ARG A 37 8.51 -6.16 3.50
CA ARG A 37 9.45 -7.00 2.71
C ARG A 37 10.02 -6.35 1.44
N VAL A 38 9.75 -5.05 1.22
CA VAL A 38 10.35 -4.27 0.14
C VAL A 38 11.40 -3.32 0.72
N THR A 39 12.52 -3.92 1.09
CA THR A 39 13.68 -3.25 1.68
C THR A 39 14.90 -3.41 0.77
N ARG A 40 15.90 -2.57 1.02
CA ARG A 40 17.26 -2.67 0.48
C ARG A 40 18.24 -2.64 1.63
N GLU A 41 19.27 -3.47 1.53
CA GLU A 41 20.38 -3.47 2.49
C GLU A 41 21.36 -2.34 2.17
N LYS A 42 21.78 -1.63 3.21
CA LYS A 42 22.91 -0.71 3.17
C LYS A 42 24.23 -1.50 3.29
N VAL A 43 25.34 -0.85 2.93
CA VAL A 43 26.70 -1.42 3.09
C VAL A 43 26.99 -1.81 4.55
N ASN A 44 26.37 -1.14 5.52
CA ASN A 44 26.50 -1.44 6.95
C ASN A 44 25.58 -2.60 7.43
N GLY A 45 24.92 -3.34 6.53
CA GLY A 45 24.03 -4.46 6.85
C GLY A 45 22.62 -4.08 7.32
N GLN A 46 22.31 -2.78 7.50
CA GLN A 46 20.97 -2.37 7.89
C GLN A 46 19.98 -2.40 6.71
N SER A 47 18.81 -2.99 6.94
CA SER A 47 17.69 -2.97 5.98
C SER A 47 16.91 -1.65 6.07
N VAL A 48 16.73 -0.98 4.93
CA VAL A 48 15.95 0.27 4.82
C VAL A 48 14.80 0.08 3.82
N PRO A 49 13.58 0.55 4.14
CA PRO A 49 12.44 0.43 3.24
C PRO A 49 12.65 1.26 1.97
N ILE A 50 12.27 0.67 0.84
CA ILE A 50 12.28 1.38 -0.44
C ILE A 50 10.96 2.16 -0.57
N GLY A 51 11.05 3.41 -1.02
CA GLY A 51 9.87 4.22 -1.33
C GLY A 51 9.31 3.85 -2.69
N ILE A 52 8.03 3.47 -2.73
CA ILE A 52 7.33 3.15 -3.98
C ILE A 52 6.26 4.20 -4.24
N ALA A 53 6.12 4.64 -5.48
CA ALA A 53 5.03 5.53 -5.86
C ALA A 53 3.69 4.78 -5.82
N PRO A 54 2.63 5.33 -5.21
CA PRO A 54 1.34 4.65 -5.09
C PRO A 54 0.69 4.33 -6.44
N SER A 55 1.03 5.05 -7.51
CA SER A 55 0.56 4.75 -8.87
C SER A 55 1.10 3.43 -9.44
N LYS A 56 2.22 2.91 -8.91
CA LYS A 56 2.82 1.64 -9.33
C LYS A 56 2.21 0.42 -8.63
N VAL A 57 1.22 0.65 -7.77
CA VAL A 57 0.70 -0.32 -6.81
C VAL A 57 -0.80 -0.52 -7.04
N VAL A 58 -1.25 -1.76 -6.87
CA VAL A 58 -2.66 -2.16 -6.90
C VAL A 58 -3.06 -2.61 -5.50
N ILE A 59 -4.24 -2.19 -5.04
CA ILE A 59 -4.76 -2.57 -3.71
C ILE A 59 -5.51 -3.90 -3.84
N ASN A 60 -5.11 -4.90 -3.05
CA ASN A 60 -5.75 -6.21 -3.02
C ASN A 60 -6.84 -6.23 -1.95
N LYS A 61 -6.47 -5.91 -0.70
CA LYS A 61 -7.40 -5.86 0.44
C LYS A 61 -7.35 -4.48 1.08
N LEU A 62 -8.52 -3.98 1.42
CA LEU A 62 -8.69 -2.71 2.11
C LEU A 62 -8.83 -2.95 3.61
N LYS A 63 -8.11 -2.17 4.42
CA LYS A 63 -8.50 -2.00 5.82
C LYS A 63 -9.78 -1.20 5.89
N LEU A 64 -10.87 -1.81 6.34
CA LEU A 64 -12.18 -1.17 6.47
C LEU A 64 -12.28 -0.44 7.82
N ASP A 65 -12.62 0.84 7.75
CA ASP A 65 -12.98 1.68 8.88
C ASP A 65 -14.35 2.31 8.58
N LYS A 66 -15.06 2.81 9.60
CA LYS A 66 -16.39 3.46 9.44
C LYS A 66 -16.42 4.50 8.31
N ASP A 67 -15.42 5.37 8.22
CA ASP A 67 -15.35 6.40 7.18
C ASP A 67 -15.04 5.83 5.79
N ARG A 68 -14.30 4.71 5.76
CA ARG A 68 -13.93 4.05 4.52
C ARG A 68 -15.12 3.32 3.91
N GLU A 69 -15.95 2.71 4.75
CA GLU A 69 -17.25 2.13 4.37
C GLU A 69 -18.16 3.22 3.78
N LYS A 70 -18.33 4.36 4.46
CA LYS A 70 -19.09 5.51 3.93
C LYS A 70 -18.60 5.99 2.57
N ILE A 71 -17.28 6.02 2.35
CA ILE A 71 -16.70 6.41 1.05
C ILE A 71 -17.02 5.38 -0.03
N LEU A 72 -17.03 4.09 0.31
CA LEU A 72 -17.36 3.00 -0.63
C LEU A 72 -18.85 3.04 -0.99
N GLU A 73 -19.72 3.20 0.01
CA GLU A 73 -21.17 3.38 -0.17
C GLU A 73 -21.47 4.56 -1.08
N ARG A 74 -20.87 5.74 -0.82
CA ARG A 74 -21.02 6.92 -1.67
C ARG A 74 -20.53 6.70 -3.11
N LYS A 75 -19.52 5.84 -3.30
CA LYS A 75 -18.98 5.52 -4.64
C LYS A 75 -19.76 4.41 -5.35
N GLY A 76 -20.88 3.95 -4.79
CA GLY A 76 -21.73 2.93 -5.39
C GLY A 76 -21.11 1.53 -5.42
N ARG A 77 -20.03 1.29 -4.67
CA ARG A 77 -19.44 -0.05 -4.55
C ARG A 77 -20.06 -0.75 -3.35
N LYS A 78 -20.84 -1.80 -3.60
CA LYS A 78 -21.36 -2.69 -2.55
C LYS A 78 -20.17 -3.33 -1.84
N VAL A 79 -20.15 -3.21 -0.51
CA VAL A 79 -19.16 -3.88 0.33
C VAL A 79 -19.66 -5.31 0.53
N VAL A 80 -18.95 -6.29 -0.04
CA VAL A 80 -19.13 -7.69 0.36
C VAL A 80 -18.41 -7.82 1.70
N LYS A 81 -19.17 -7.99 2.78
CA LYS A 81 -18.61 -8.29 4.11
C LYS A 81 -18.35 -9.79 4.15
N GLU A 82 -17.08 -10.17 4.28
CA GLU A 82 -16.66 -11.49 4.79
C GLU A 82 -16.54 -11.43 6.31
#